data_AF-A0A2X3FAA6-F1
#
_entry.id   AF-A0A2X3FAA6-F1
#
_cell.length_a   1.000
_cell.length_b   1.000
_cell.length_c   1.000
_cell.angle_alpha   90.00
_cell.angle_beta   90.00
_cell.angle_gamma   90.00
#
_symmetry.space_group_name_H-M   'P 1'
#
loop_
_entity.id
_entity.type
_entity.pdbx_description
1 polymer ?
#
loop_
_entity_poly.entity_id
_entity_poly.type
_entity_poly.pdbx_seq_one_letter_code
_entity_poly.pdbx_strand_id
1 'polypeptide(L)' 'MVTYNQVTDVQILHDKGNLIPADWQSRLPNNSSPFYSTMGFLVRKGNPKNIHDWNDLVRSDVKLIFPNPKNLG' A
#
# COMPACT_ATOMS: atom_id res chain seq x y z
N MET A 1 7.65 4.07 -11.79
CA MET A 1 7.24 4.65 -10.50
C MET A 1 5.83 4.16 -10.25
N VAL A 2 5.64 3.21 -9.34
CA VAL A 2 4.29 2.77 -8.92
C VAL A 2 3.97 3.61 -7.69
N THR A 3 3.06 4.55 -7.83
CA THR A 3 2.60 5.36 -6.70
C THR A 3 1.59 4.52 -5.92
N TYR A 4 1.88 4.23 -4.65
CA TYR A 4 0.95 3.56 -3.74
C TYR A 4 -0.08 4.57 -3.23
N ASN A 5 -0.94 5.08 -4.10
CA ASN A 5 -2.06 5.90 -3.64
C ASN A 5 -3.13 4.98 -3.08
N GLN A 6 -3.50 5.17 -1.82
CA GLN A 6 -4.69 4.57 -1.25
C GLN A 6 -5.91 5.41 -1.64
N VAL A 7 -7.09 4.79 -1.64
CA VAL A 7 -8.36 5.46 -1.99
C VAL A 7 -8.56 6.75 -1.19
N THR A 8 -8.08 6.77 0.06
CA THR A 8 -8.12 7.92 0.96
C THR A 8 -7.32 9.12 0.47
N ASP A 9 -6.19 8.90 -0.20
CA ASP A 9 -5.31 9.99 -0.64
C ASP A 9 -5.96 10.76 -1.79
N VAL A 10 -6.64 10.02 -2.68
CA VAL A 10 -7.43 10.61 -3.76
C VAL A 10 -8.71 11.25 -3.21
N GLN A 11 -9.36 10.63 -2.22
CA GLN A 11 -10.57 11.19 -1.60
C GLN A 11 -10.31 12.55 -0.93
N ILE A 12 -9.13 12.76 -0.33
CA ILE A 12 -8.76 14.07 0.25
C ILE A 12 -8.74 15.18 -0.81
N LEU A 13 -8.42 14.89 -2.08
CA LEU A 13 -8.46 15.88 -3.15
C LEU A 13 -9.89 16.39 -3.43
N HIS A 14 -10.90 15.53 -3.26
CA HIS A 14 -12.30 15.94 -3.27
C HIS A 14 -12.66 16.65 -1.96
N ASP A 15 -12.45 16.01 -0.81
CA ASP A 15 -12.99 16.45 0.47
C ASP A 15 -12.38 17.77 0.97
N LYS A 16 -11.08 18.00 0.74
CA LYS A 16 -10.38 19.20 1.19
C LYS A 16 -10.09 20.20 0.07
N GLY A 17 -10.00 19.73 -1.17
CA GLY A 17 -9.60 20.54 -2.32
C GLY A 17 -10.72 20.83 -3.32
N ASN A 18 -11.81 20.06 -3.31
CA ASN A 18 -12.83 20.04 -4.37
C ASN A 18 -12.22 19.98 -5.79
N LEU A 19 -11.07 19.30 -5.93
CA LEU A 19 -10.28 19.27 -7.17
C LEU A 19 -10.72 18.16 -8.12
N ILE A 20 -11.46 17.17 -7.62
CA ILE A 20 -12.02 16.05 -8.39
C ILE A 20 -13.48 15.82 -7.96
N PRO A 21 -14.36 15.32 -8.84
CA PRO A 21 -15.76 15.01 -8.50
C PRO A 21 -15.93 13.97 -7.39
N ALA A 22 -17.04 14.01 -6.66
CA ALA A 22 -17.36 13.06 -5.59
C ALA A 22 -17.43 11.59 -6.06
N ASP A 23 -17.82 11.37 -7.32
CA ASP A 23 -17.97 10.07 -7.95
C ASP A 23 -16.71 9.59 -8.68
N TRP A 24 -15.54 10.20 -8.42
CA TRP A 24 -14.29 9.95 -9.13
C TRP A 24 -13.92 8.46 -9.26
N GLN A 25 -14.24 7.66 -8.25
CA GLN A 25 -13.91 6.24 -8.20
C GLN A 25 -14.69 5.41 -9.22
N SER A 26 -15.91 5.81 -9.58
CA SER A 26 -16.76 5.11 -10.56
C SER A 26 -16.62 5.63 -11.99
N ARG A 27 -15.86 6.71 -12.20
CA ARG A 27 -15.76 7.35 -13.53
C ARG A 27 -14.98 6.54 -14.55
N LEU A 28 -14.13 5.61 -14.11
CA LEU A 28 -13.36 4.72 -14.97
C LEU A 28 -13.52 3.26 -14.51
N PRO A 29 -13.34 2.28 -15.42
CA PRO A 29 -13.34 0.86 -15.05
C PRO A 29 -12.35 0.54 -13.93
N ASN A 30 -12.57 -0.58 -13.23
CA ASN A 30 -11.69 -1.05 -12.16
C ASN A 30 -11.52 -0.04 -11.01
N ASN A 31 -12.60 0.64 -10.61
CA ASN A 31 -12.61 1.65 -9.54
C ASN A 31 -11.56 2.75 -9.74
N SER A 32 -11.38 3.20 -10.99
CA SER A 32 -10.34 4.15 -11.39
C SER A 32 -8.90 3.74 -11.05
N SER A 33 -8.64 2.43 -10.87
CA SER A 33 -7.29 1.88 -10.66
C SER A 33 -6.78 1.15 -11.92
N PRO A 34 -5.80 1.73 -12.64
CA PRO A 34 -5.27 1.12 -13.87
C PRO A 34 -4.36 -0.10 -13.60
N PHE A 35 -3.85 -0.25 -12.37
CA PHE A 35 -2.97 -1.35 -11.98
C PHE A 35 -3.30 -1.81 -10.56
N TYR A 36 -3.05 -3.10 -10.29
CA TYR A 36 -3.14 -3.67 -8.95
C TYR A 36 -1.77 -4.23 -8.57
N SER A 37 -1.36 -3.99 -7.33
CA SER A 37 -0.16 -4.59 -6.75
C SER A 37 -0.57 -5.56 -5.65
N THR A 38 0.19 -6.63 -5.47
CA THR A 38 0.03 -7.54 -4.34
C THR A 38 1.13 -7.29 -3.33
N MET A 39 0.80 -7.42 -2.05
CA MET A 39 1.80 -7.36 -0.99
C MET A 39 2.57 -8.68 -0.96
N GLY A 40 3.90 -8.59 -0.88
CA GLY A 40 4.77 -9.75 -0.77
C GLY A 40 5.94 -9.47 0.16
N PHE A 41 6.52 -10.52 0.73
CA PHE A 41 7.70 -10.40 1.57
C PHE A 41 8.96 -10.43 0.72
N LEU A 42 9.85 -9.45 0.92
CA LEU A 42 11.20 -9.47 0.38
C LEU A 42 12.16 -9.92 1.48
N VAL A 43 12.75 -11.11 1.33
CA VAL A 43 13.72 -11.68 2.28
C VAL A 43 15.14 -11.66 1.71
N ARG A 44 16.15 -11.71 2.58
CA ARG A 44 17.56 -11.90 2.15
C ARG A 44 17.73 -13.29 1.52
N LYS A 45 18.70 -13.39 0.61
CA LYS A 45 19.04 -14.65 -0.10
C LYS A 45 19.17 -15.81 0.89
N GLY A 46 18.50 -16.94 0.58
CA GLY A 46 18.49 -18.16 1.39
C GLY A 46 17.46 -18.17 2.53
N ASN A 47 16.68 -17.09 2.71
CA ASN A 47 15.67 -16.98 3.77
C ASN A 47 16.18 -17.44 5.15
N PRO A 48 17.22 -16.80 5.71
CA PRO A 48 17.89 -17.28 6.92
C PRO A 48 16.99 -17.30 8.17
N LYS A 49 15.83 -16.64 8.12
CA LYS A 49 14.83 -16.62 9.20
C LYS A 49 13.63 -17.52 8.93
N ASN A 50 13.59 -18.20 7.78
CA ASN A 50 12.53 -19.09 7.35
C ASN A 50 11.14 -18.43 7.40
N ILE A 51 11.04 -17.19 6.89
CA ILE A 51 9.81 -16.40 6.85
C ILE A 51 8.93 -16.90 5.70
N HIS A 52 7.70 -17.30 6.00
CA HIS A 52 6.70 -17.77 5.05
C HIS A 52 5.35 -17.06 5.22
N ASP A 53 5.02 -16.63 6.43
CA ASP A 53 3.73 -15.98 6.71
C ASP A 53 3.86 -14.73 7.61
N TRP A 54 2.71 -14.13 7.92
CA TRP A 54 2.62 -12.96 8.81
C TRP A 54 2.96 -13.28 10.27
N ASN A 55 2.78 -14.53 10.72
CA ASN A 55 3.13 -14.95 12.09
C ASN A 55 4.65 -14.99 12.29
N ASP A 56 5.41 -15.26 11.23
CA ASP A 56 6.88 -15.20 11.30
C ASP A 56 7.38 -13.79 11.59
N LEU A 57 6.61 -12.76 11.24
CA LEU A 57 6.98 -11.36 11.45
C LEU A 57 6.91 -10.90 12.91
N VAL A 58 6.14 -11.59 13.76
CA VAL A 58 6.00 -11.24 15.19
C VAL A 58 7.08 -11.89 16.07
N ARG A 59 7.92 -12.75 15.49
CA ARG A 59 9.01 -13.40 16.22
C ARG A 59 10.02 -12.36 16.73
N SER A 60 10.50 -12.56 17.96
CA SER A 60 11.44 -11.64 18.63
C SER A 60 12.79 -11.49 17.91
N ASP A 61 13.15 -12.44 17.05
CA ASP A 61 14.40 -12.44 16.29
C ASP A 61 14.27 -11.88 14.85
N VAL A 62 13.08 -11.41 14.47
CA VAL A 62 12.78 -10.79 13.18
C VAL A 62 12.66 -9.27 13.36
N LYS A 63 13.47 -8.51 12.61
CA LYS A 63 13.39 -7.04 12.58
C LYS A 63 12.69 -6.59 11.31
N LEU A 64 11.57 -5.90 11.48
CA LEU A 64 10.75 -5.37 10.40
C LEU A 64 11.27 -4.01 9.96
N ILE A 65 11.27 -3.77 8.64
CA ILE A 65 11.52 -2.47 8.05
C ILE A 65 10.22 -2.07 7.35
N PHE A 66 9.45 -1.20 7.99
CA PHE A 66 8.28 -0.58 7.38
C PHE A 66 8.60 0.86 7.00
N PRO A 67 8.15 1.33 5.82
CA PRO A 67 8.15 2.76 5.53
C PRO A 67 7.28 3.51 6.56
N ASN A 68 7.70 4.71 6.94
CA ASN A 68 6.99 5.51 7.94
C ASN A 68 5.56 5.84 7.45
N PRO A 69 4.51 5.43 8.18
CA PRO A 69 3.12 5.61 7.75
C PRO A 69 2.69 7.08 7.63
N LYS A 70 3.43 8.02 8.25
CA LYS A 70 3.08 9.46 8.18
C LYS A 70 3.32 10.13 6.82
N ASN A 71 4.14 9.53 5.96
CA ASN A 71 4.56 10.14 4.68
C ASN A 71 4.15 9.29 3.46
N LEU A 72 3.26 8.31 3.66
CA LEU A 72 2.75 7.42 2.61
C LEU A 72 1.31 7.78 2.19
N GLY A 73 0.94 9.05 2.27
CA GLY A 73 -0.25 9.63 1.66
C GLY A 73 0.12 10.80 0.76
#